data_AF-A0AAP7KF38-F1
#
_entry.id   AF-A0AAP7KF38-F1
#
_cell.length_a   1.000
_cell.length_b   1.000
_cell.length_c   1.000
_cell.angle_alpha   90.00
_cell.angle_beta   90.00
_cell.angle_gamma   90.00
#
_symmetry.space_group_name_H-M   'P 1'
#
loop_
_entity.id
_entity.type
_entity.pdbx_description
1 polymer ?
#
loop_
_entity_poly.entity_id
_entity_poly.type
_entity_poly.pdbx_seq_one_letter_code
_entity_poly.pdbx_strand_id
1 'polypeptide(L)'
;MASPCRLFASFPTLSIALWGGTYGGAPTLLQTACADAAGEGGDVAQSMRVTVWNSANALGGIIGGLLLAGAGVEGFGGVVLALIAVAWLLAWAARRSGFVAGAR
;
A
#
# COMPACT_ATOMS: atom_id res chain seq x y z
N MET A 1 -30.04 24.36 -0.68
CA MET A 1 -30.29 22.99 -1.17
C MET A 1 -29.14 22.55 -2.06
N ALA A 2 -28.09 21.96 -1.49
CA ALA A 2 -27.04 21.31 -2.28
C ALA A 2 -27.61 19.98 -2.81
N SER A 3 -27.75 19.87 -4.13
CA SER A 3 -28.38 18.71 -4.76
C SER A 3 -27.62 17.41 -4.41
N PRO A 4 -28.32 16.32 -4.03
CA PRO A 4 -27.70 15.04 -3.64
C PRO A 4 -26.74 14.46 -4.70
N CYS A 5 -26.88 14.85 -5.97
CA CYS A 5 -25.92 14.55 -7.05
C CYS A 5 -24.49 15.03 -6.78
N ARG A 6 -24.29 16.16 -6.09
CA ARG A 6 -22.93 16.71 -5.84
C ARG A 6 -22.20 15.92 -4.76
N LEU A 7 -22.90 15.44 -3.74
CA LEU A 7 -22.32 14.56 -2.71
C LEU A 7 -21.90 13.22 -3.31
N PHE A 8 -22.76 12.59 -4.13
CA PHE A 8 -22.45 11.32 -4.80
C PHE A 8 -21.26 11.42 -5.78
N ALA A 9 -21.10 12.55 -6.47
CA ALA A 9 -19.94 12.79 -7.35
C ALA A 9 -18.64 13.11 -6.56
N SER A 10 -18.76 13.60 -5.32
CA SER A 10 -17.60 13.95 -4.48
C SER A 10 -16.91 12.73 -3.89
N PHE A 11 -17.68 11.70 -3.50
CA PHE A 11 -17.15 10.44 -2.95
C PHE A 11 -16.10 9.76 -3.85
N PRO A 12 -16.36 9.47 -5.14
CA PRO A 12 -15.37 8.82 -6.00
C PRO A 12 -14.14 9.69 -6.24
N THR A 13 -14.31 11.02 -6.32
CA THR A 13 -13.18 11.96 -6.50
C THR A 13 -12.24 11.93 -5.29
N LEU A 14 -12.81 11.91 -4.07
CA LEU A 14 -12.02 11.78 -2.84
C LEU A 14 -11.28 10.43 -2.79
N SER A 15 -11.95 9.33 -3.16
CA SER A 15 -11.32 8.00 -3.21
C SER A 15 -10.16 7.95 -4.21
N ILE A 16 -10.33 8.53 -5.40
CA ILE A 16 -9.27 8.61 -6.42
C ILE A 16 -8.11 9.48 -5.93
N ALA A 17 -8.39 10.60 -5.28
CA ALA A 17 -7.37 11.47 -4.71
C ALA A 17 -6.58 10.79 -3.59
N LEU A 18 -7.25 10.08 -2.69
CA LEU A 18 -6.61 9.29 -1.63
C LEU A 18 -5.76 8.16 -2.20
N TRP A 19 -6.28 7.45 -3.19
CA TRP A 19 -5.54 6.40 -3.89
C TRP A 19 -4.31 6.98 -4.59
N GLY A 20 -4.46 8.07 -5.35
CA GLY A 20 -3.35 8.72 -6.05
C GLY A 20 -2.28 9.26 -5.10
N GLY A 21 -2.70 9.89 -3.99
CA GLY A 21 -1.78 10.42 -2.98
C GLY A 21 -0.99 9.31 -2.28
N THR A 22 -1.65 8.22 -1.89
CA THR A 22 -0.99 7.08 -1.25
C THR A 22 -0.10 6.32 -2.23
N TYR A 23 -0.57 6.04 -3.45
CA TYR A 23 0.20 5.31 -4.45
C TYR A 23 1.40 6.10 -4.98
N GLY A 24 1.31 7.44 -5.04
CA GLY A 24 2.42 8.30 -5.44
C GLY A 24 3.49 8.52 -4.35
N GLY A 25 3.07 8.59 -3.08
CA GLY A 25 3.98 8.91 -1.97
C GLY A 25 4.54 7.71 -1.21
N ALA A 26 3.69 6.70 -0.94
CA ALA A 26 4.07 5.59 -0.05
C ALA A 26 5.22 4.73 -0.58
N PRO A 27 5.26 4.35 -1.88
CA PRO A 27 6.39 3.60 -2.42
C PRO A 27 7.69 4.36 -2.22
N THR A 28 7.74 5.64 -2.62
CA THR A 28 8.91 6.51 -2.50
C THR A 28 9.43 6.59 -1.06
N LEU A 29 8.55 6.78 -0.09
CA LEU A 29 8.93 6.79 1.34
C LEU A 29 9.52 5.45 1.78
N LEU A 30 8.90 4.33 1.37
CA LEU A 30 9.44 3.00 1.63
C LEU A 30 10.79 2.79 0.93
N GLN A 31 10.98 3.39 -0.25
CA GLN A 31 12.22 3.28 -0.99
C GLN A 31 13.39 3.90 -0.26
N THR A 32 13.20 5.13 0.22
CA THR A 32 14.19 5.85 1.01
C THR A 32 14.46 5.14 2.33
N ALA A 33 13.42 4.76 3.06
CA ALA A 33 13.54 4.07 4.34
C ALA A 33 14.31 2.74 4.23
N CYS A 34 14.02 1.93 3.22
CA CYS A 34 14.75 0.67 2.97
C CYS A 34 16.21 0.91 2.57
N ALA A 35 16.51 1.96 1.79
CA ALA A 35 17.88 2.29 1.42
C ALA A 35 18.68 2.77 2.64
N ASP A 36 18.10 3.67 3.44
CA ASP A 36 18.71 4.21 4.66
C ASP A 36 18.98 3.13 5.71
N ALA A 37 18.05 2.17 5.87
CA ALA A 37 18.20 1.06 6.80
C ALA A 37 19.23 0.01 6.34
N ALA A 38 19.52 -0.09 5.04
CA ALA A 38 20.43 -1.08 4.48
C ALA A 38 21.90 -0.63 4.47
N GLY A 39 22.19 0.68 4.57
CA GLY A 39 23.55 1.22 4.54
C GLY A 39 24.30 0.80 3.26
N GLU A 40 25.49 0.20 3.42
CA GLU A 40 26.30 -0.32 2.30
C GLU A 40 25.57 -1.41 1.48
N GLY A 41 24.50 -2.02 1.99
CA GLY A 41 23.69 -3.05 1.32
C GLY A 41 22.55 -2.54 0.44
N GLY A 42 22.53 -1.24 0.07
CA GLY A 42 21.42 -0.61 -0.65
C GLY A 42 20.98 -1.33 -1.93
N ASP A 43 21.92 -1.83 -2.74
CA ASP A 43 21.63 -2.52 -4.01
C ASP A 43 20.86 -3.84 -3.82
N VAL A 44 21.19 -4.55 -2.73
CA VAL A 44 20.49 -5.78 -2.34
C VAL A 44 19.08 -5.46 -1.86
N ALA A 45 18.92 -4.41 -1.04
CA ALA A 45 17.63 -3.97 -0.54
C ALA A 45 16.68 -3.50 -1.67
N GLN A 46 17.21 -2.79 -2.67
CA GLN A 46 16.45 -2.40 -3.86
C GLN A 46 16.00 -3.63 -4.67
N SER A 47 16.90 -4.57 -4.92
CA SER A 47 16.59 -5.83 -5.62
C SER A 47 15.50 -6.61 -4.91
N MET A 48 15.62 -6.77 -3.58
CA MET A 48 14.60 -7.40 -2.74
C MET A 48 13.26 -6.68 -2.83
N ARG A 49 13.24 -5.33 -2.79
CA ARG A 49 11.99 -4.57 -2.90
C ARG A 49 11.28 -4.80 -4.22
N VAL A 50 12.02 -4.82 -5.33
CA VAL A 50 11.44 -5.09 -6.66
C VAL A 50 10.83 -6.49 -6.70
N THR A 51 11.52 -7.50 -6.17
CA THR A 51 10.99 -8.86 -6.07
C THR A 51 9.72 -8.89 -5.23
N VAL A 52 9.75 -8.34 -4.01
CA VAL A 52 8.61 -8.33 -3.09
C VAL A 52 7.42 -7.59 -3.69
N TRP A 53 7.65 -6.45 -4.34
CA TRP A 53 6.60 -5.66 -5.00
C TRP A 53 5.92 -6.44 -6.13
N ASN A 54 6.71 -7.07 -7.00
CA ASN A 54 6.17 -7.88 -8.10
C ASN A 54 5.42 -9.10 -7.58
N SER A 55 5.96 -9.79 -6.57
CA SER A 55 5.27 -10.91 -5.92
C SER A 55 3.96 -10.46 -5.26
N ALA A 56 3.93 -9.31 -4.59
CA ALA A 56 2.73 -8.76 -3.99
C ALA A 56 1.64 -8.46 -5.03
N ASN A 57 2.00 -7.87 -6.18
CA ASN A 57 1.03 -7.62 -7.26
C ASN A 57 0.51 -8.91 -7.89
N ALA A 58 1.38 -9.91 -8.12
CA ALA A 58 0.97 -11.21 -8.66
C ALA A 58 0.03 -11.95 -7.71
N LEU A 59 0.40 -12.04 -6.42
CA LEU A 59 -0.43 -12.65 -5.39
C LEU A 59 -1.74 -11.89 -5.17
N GLY A 60 -1.69 -10.55 -5.19
CA GLY A 60 -2.88 -9.70 -5.09
C GLY A 60 -3.85 -9.94 -6.24
N GLY A 61 -3.36 -10.13 -7.46
CA GLY A 61 -4.18 -10.51 -8.62
C GLY A 61 -4.83 -11.88 -8.46
N ILE A 62 -4.07 -12.89 -8.01
CA ILE A 62 -4.58 -14.25 -7.78
C ILE A 62 -5.64 -14.26 -6.66
N ILE A 63 -5.29 -13.70 -5.49
CA ILE A 63 -6.19 -13.64 -4.32
C ILE A 63 -7.43 -12.82 -4.66
N GLY A 64 -7.28 -11.68 -5.34
CA GLY A 64 -8.39 -10.84 -5.79
C GLY A 64 -9.30 -11.56 -6.79
N GLY A 65 -8.72 -12.31 -7.74
CA GLY A 65 -9.48 -13.12 -8.69
C GLY A 65 -10.27 -14.23 -7.99
N LEU A 66 -9.65 -14.94 -7.05
CA LEU A 66 -10.32 -15.97 -6.25
C LEU A 66 -11.42 -15.38 -5.36
N LEU A 67 -11.16 -14.23 -4.73
CA LEU A 67 -12.14 -13.53 -3.92
C LEU A 67 -13.35 -13.09 -4.75
N LEU A 68 -13.10 -12.56 -5.96
CA LEU A 68 -14.15 -12.17 -6.89
C LEU A 68 -14.97 -13.38 -7.37
N ALA A 69 -14.31 -14.50 -7.65
CA ALA A 69 -14.99 -15.73 -8.07
C ALA A 69 -15.83 -16.38 -6.97
N GLY A 70 -15.42 -16.25 -5.70
CA GLY A 70 -16.10 -16.85 -4.55
C GLY A 70 -17.11 -15.92 -3.89
N ALA A 71 -16.64 -14.84 -3.26
CA ALA A 71 -17.44 -13.93 -2.44
C ALA A 71 -18.00 -12.72 -3.21
N GLY A 72 -17.65 -12.57 -4.50
CA GLY A 72 -18.04 -11.43 -5.30
C GLY A 72 -17.43 -10.11 -4.81
N VAL A 73 -17.97 -9.00 -5.28
CA VAL A 73 -17.45 -7.65 -4.97
C VAL A 73 -17.65 -7.27 -3.49
N GLU A 74 -18.68 -7.81 -2.82
CA GLU A 74 -18.99 -7.48 -1.42
C GLU A 74 -17.86 -7.90 -0.45
N GLY A 75 -17.15 -8.98 -0.76
CA GLY A 75 -16.03 -9.47 0.06
C GLY A 75 -14.79 -8.57 0.04
N PHE A 76 -14.64 -7.71 -0.97
CA PHE A 76 -13.44 -6.85 -1.10
C PHE A 76 -13.32 -5.84 0.03
N GLY A 77 -14.43 -5.27 0.52
CA GLY A 77 -14.40 -4.25 1.57
C GLY A 77 -13.72 -4.77 2.83
N GLY A 78 -14.15 -5.93 3.33
CA GLY A 78 -13.58 -6.54 4.53
C GLY A 78 -12.12 -6.98 4.35
N VAL A 79 -11.80 -7.61 3.22
CA VAL A 79 -10.44 -8.10 2.94
C VAL A 79 -9.45 -6.94 2.79
N VAL A 80 -9.82 -5.88 2.07
CA VAL A 80 -8.96 -4.70 1.91
C VAL A 80 -8.72 -4.00 3.25
N LEU A 81 -9.76 -3.85 4.08
CA LEU A 81 -9.61 -3.28 5.43
C LEU A 81 -8.69 -4.12 6.32
N ALA A 82 -8.81 -5.45 6.26
CA ALA A 82 -7.93 -6.36 6.99
C ALA A 82 -6.47 -6.24 6.52
N LEU A 83 -6.22 -6.18 5.20
CA LEU A 83 -4.88 -6.00 4.65
C LEU A 83 -4.28 -4.64 5.03
N ILE A 84 -5.07 -3.57 5.02
CA ILE A 84 -4.63 -2.24 5.48
C ILE A 84 -4.27 -2.29 6.97
N ALA A 85 -5.08 -2.95 7.80
CA ALA A 85 -4.80 -3.08 9.23
C ALA A 85 -3.48 -3.86 9.48
N VAL A 86 -3.26 -4.96 8.75
CA VAL A 86 -2.00 -5.71 8.82
C VAL A 86 -0.82 -4.84 8.38
N ALA A 87 -0.93 -4.13 7.26
CA ALA A 87 0.12 -3.23 6.79
C ALA A 87 0.45 -2.14 7.82
N TRP A 88 -0.58 -1.56 8.45
CA TRP A 88 -0.41 -0.56 9.51
C TRP A 88 0.30 -1.13 10.74
N LEU A 89 -0.09 -2.34 11.20
CA LEU A 89 0.57 -3.01 12.33
C LEU A 89 2.04 -3.33 12.03
N LEU A 90 2.35 -3.80 10.82
CA LEU A 90 3.72 -4.07 10.40
C LEU A 90 4.56 -2.78 10.36
N ALA A 91 4.03 -1.70 9.78
CA ALA A 91 4.70 -0.41 9.75
C ALA A 91 4.92 0.15 11.17
N TRP A 92 3.92 0.02 12.05
CA TRP A 92 4.02 0.44 13.43
C TRP A 92 5.07 -0.35 14.22
N ALA A 93 5.11 -1.67 14.06
CA ALA A 93 6.09 -2.53 14.71
C ALA A 93 7.52 -2.24 14.19
N ALA A 94 7.67 -2.05 12.89
CA ALA A 94 8.95 -1.76 12.23
C ALA A 94 9.42 -0.31 12.44
N ARG A 95 8.63 0.57 13.06
CA ARG A 95 8.93 2.01 13.13
C ARG A 95 10.29 2.34 13.76
N ARG A 96 10.82 1.47 14.63
CA ARG A 96 12.09 1.66 15.34
C ARG A 96 13.31 1.20 14.54
N SER A 97 13.13 0.31 13.57
CA SER A 97 14.21 -0.31 12.78
C SER A 97 14.18 0.08 11.31
N GLY A 98 13.00 0.42 10.76
CA GLY A 98 12.82 0.77 9.35
C GLY A 98 12.96 2.26 9.04
N PHE A 99 12.84 3.15 10.04
CA PHE A 99 12.99 4.60 9.87
C PHE A 99 14.19 5.10 10.67
N VAL A 100 15.36 4.56 10.35
CA VAL A 100 16.64 5.05 10.88
C VAL A 100 17.04 6.27 10.05
N ALA A 101 17.57 7.33 10.70
CA ALA A 101 18.17 8.42 9.96
C ALA A 101 19.38 7.86 9.20
N GLY A 102 19.28 7.78 7.86
CA GLY A 102 20.34 7.22 7.02
C GLY A 102 21.69 7.85 7.32
N ALA A 103 22.74 7.03 7.30
CA ALA A 103 24.13 7.48 7.33
C ALA A 103 24.42 8.26 6.05
N ARG A 104 24.12 9.55 6.08
CA ARG A 104 24.47 10.53 5.05
C ARG A 104 25.94 10.91 5.15
#